data_AF-A0A3R6QUG1-F1
#
_entry.id   AF-A0A3R6QUG1-F1
#
_cell.length_a   1.000
_cell.length_b   1.000
_cell.length_c   1.000
_cell.angle_alpha   90.00
_cell.angle_beta   90.00
_cell.angle_gamma   90.00
#
_symmetry.space_group_name_H-M   'P 1'
#
loop_
_entity.id
_entity.type
_entity.pdbx_description
1 polymer ?
#
loop_
_entity_poly.entity_id
_entity_poly.type
_entity_poly.pdbx_seq_one_letter_code
_entity_poly.pdbx_strand_id
1 'polypeptide(L)'
;MVLKYCKVVDFNFYDLQNEWKNKIDGTFRNFDNKELYGVTFSRKFDLPRDANFPIDSLFLTIEKELKSGKKVIISLPSDSGWHMYVIYKQTPDGEFISYSKQWSHTLILRNTKEIVKKVNGTDIMTYSINKK
;
A
#
# COMPACT_ATOMS: atom_id res chain seq x y z
N MET A 1 0.31 9.99 -8.20
CA MET A 1 -0.29 8.87 -7.43
C MET A 1 0.30 7.53 -7.89
N VAL A 2 0.70 6.65 -6.98
CA VAL A 2 1.41 5.40 -7.28
C VAL A 2 0.58 4.34 -8.04
N LEU A 3 -0.76 4.35 -7.91
CA LEU A 3 -1.63 3.48 -8.73
C LEU A 3 -1.62 3.84 -10.23
N LYS A 4 -1.46 5.13 -10.58
CA LYS A 4 -1.25 5.56 -11.97
C LYS A 4 0.06 4.97 -12.52
N TYR A 5 1.11 4.99 -11.69
CA TYR A 5 2.41 4.41 -12.05
C TYR A 5 2.31 2.89 -12.28
N CYS A 6 1.51 2.20 -11.46
CA CYS A 6 1.24 0.78 -11.62
C CYS A 6 0.18 0.45 -12.69
N LYS A 7 -0.30 1.44 -13.46
CA LYS A 7 -1.36 1.31 -14.50
C LYS A 7 -2.65 0.66 -13.98
N VAL A 8 -2.94 0.81 -12.69
CA VAL A 8 -4.18 0.30 -12.07
C VAL A 8 -5.35 1.24 -12.38
N VAL A 9 -5.07 2.54 -12.52
CA VAL A 9 -6.05 3.57 -12.86
C VAL A 9 -5.48 4.53 -13.91
N ASP A 10 -6.37 5.24 -14.62
CA ASP A 10 -5.99 6.14 -15.71
C ASP A 10 -5.18 7.36 -15.21
N PHE A 11 -4.38 7.94 -16.12
CA PHE A 11 -3.59 9.14 -15.86
C PHE A 11 -4.43 10.34 -15.38
N ASN A 12 -5.70 10.43 -15.77
CA ASN A 12 -6.58 11.55 -15.45
C ASN A 12 -7.18 11.50 -14.03
N PHE A 13 -6.83 10.52 -13.20
CA PHE A 13 -7.36 10.35 -11.84
C PHE A 13 -6.72 11.34 -10.82
N TYR A 14 -6.89 12.65 -11.02
CA TYR A 14 -6.28 13.71 -10.20
C TYR A 14 -6.98 13.92 -8.84
N ASP A 15 -8.30 13.71 -8.77
CA ASP A 15 -9.05 13.87 -7.52
C ASP A 15 -8.62 12.85 -6.47
N LEU A 16 -8.45 11.60 -6.90
CA LEU A 16 -7.84 10.53 -6.11
C LEU A 16 -6.42 10.89 -5.62
N GLN A 17 -5.63 11.61 -6.41
CA GLN A 17 -4.31 12.07 -6.00
C GLN A 17 -4.38 13.15 -4.91
N ASN A 18 -5.40 14.01 -4.93
CA ASN A 18 -5.59 15.07 -3.96
C ASN A 18 -6.15 14.56 -2.63
N GLU A 19 -7.01 13.54 -2.66
CA GLU A 19 -7.54 12.90 -1.45
C GLU A 19 -6.48 12.06 -0.72
N TRP A 20 -5.55 11.45 -1.46
CA TRP A 20 -4.57 10.49 -0.94
C TRP A 20 -3.26 11.10 -0.41
N LYS A 21 -3.25 12.42 -0.15
CA LYS A 21 -2.09 13.14 0.42
C LYS A 21 -1.49 12.39 1.63
N ASN A 22 -0.15 12.37 1.73
CA ASN A 22 0.58 11.82 2.88
C ASN A 22 -0.04 12.30 4.20
N LYS A 23 -0.31 11.38 5.12
CA LYS A 23 -0.89 11.70 6.44
C LYS A 23 0.11 11.35 7.54
N ILE A 24 0.04 12.13 8.61
CA ILE A 24 0.94 12.04 9.77
C ILE A 24 0.72 10.72 10.54
N ASP A 25 -0.51 10.18 10.55
CA ASP A 25 -0.87 8.95 11.26
C ASP A 25 -0.55 7.67 10.46
N GLY A 26 -0.35 7.81 9.14
CA GLY A 26 -0.03 6.69 8.24
C GLY A 26 -1.13 5.65 8.11
N THR A 27 -2.38 5.98 8.46
CA THR A 27 -3.52 5.04 8.37
C THR A 27 -4.29 5.22 7.07
N PHE A 28 -5.04 4.19 6.67
CA PHE A 28 -5.93 4.26 5.51
C PHE A 28 -7.41 4.47 5.86
N ARG A 29 -7.72 4.92 7.08
CA ARG A 29 -9.09 4.97 7.62
C ARG A 29 -10.09 5.70 6.73
N ASN A 30 -9.67 6.81 6.12
CA ASN A 30 -10.55 7.64 5.27
C ASN A 30 -10.85 7.05 3.89
N PHE A 31 -10.20 5.94 3.54
CA PHE A 31 -10.38 5.24 2.26
C PHE A 31 -11.02 3.87 2.43
N ASP A 32 -11.26 3.43 3.66
CA ASP A 32 -11.88 2.13 3.88
C ASP A 32 -13.33 2.13 3.37
N ASN A 33 -13.63 1.14 2.52
CA ASN A 33 -14.89 0.96 1.80
C ASN A 33 -15.29 2.10 0.87
N LYS A 34 -14.37 3.01 0.52
CA LYS A 34 -14.64 4.01 -0.51
C LYS A 34 -14.60 3.38 -1.89
N GLU A 35 -15.64 3.61 -2.68
CA GLU A 35 -15.64 3.38 -4.11
C GLU A 35 -15.29 4.69 -4.83
N LEU A 36 -14.22 4.65 -5.62
CA LEU A 36 -13.77 5.78 -6.43
C LEU A 36 -13.55 5.27 -7.85
N TYR A 37 -14.36 5.77 -8.79
CA TYR A 37 -14.28 5.43 -10.22
C TYR A 37 -14.28 3.91 -10.50
N GLY A 38 -15.17 3.16 -9.84
CA GLY A 38 -15.30 1.70 -10.01
C GLY A 38 -14.23 0.88 -9.30
N VAL A 39 -13.37 1.51 -8.49
CA VAL A 39 -12.40 0.84 -7.62
C VAL A 39 -12.85 1.00 -6.17
N THR A 40 -13.14 -0.12 -5.50
CA THR A 40 -13.45 -0.13 -4.07
C THR A 40 -12.19 -0.43 -3.28
N PHE A 41 -11.87 0.40 -2.30
CA PHE A 41 -10.72 0.26 -1.43
C PHE A 41 -11.12 -0.41 -0.11
N SER A 42 -10.33 -1.36 0.37
CA SER A 42 -10.56 -2.05 1.64
C SER A 42 -9.29 -2.09 2.47
N ARG A 43 -9.35 -1.46 3.64
CA ARG A 43 -8.28 -1.42 4.63
C ARG A 43 -8.18 -2.78 5.32
N LYS A 44 -6.96 -3.21 5.60
CA LYS A 44 -6.70 -4.41 6.40
C LYS A 44 -5.63 -4.13 7.44
N PHE A 45 -5.64 -4.92 8.51
CA PHE A 45 -4.70 -4.81 9.64
C PHE A 45 -4.76 -3.46 10.37
N ASP A 46 -5.98 -2.98 10.65
CA ASP A 46 -6.22 -1.88 11.60
C ASP A 46 -5.96 -2.35 13.04
N LEU A 47 -4.67 -2.53 13.35
CA LEU A 47 -4.20 -3.05 14.63
C LEU A 47 -3.06 -2.17 15.15
N PRO A 48 -2.90 -2.01 16.48
CA PRO A 48 -1.76 -1.31 17.05
C PRO A 48 -0.43 -1.91 16.61
N ARG A 49 0.54 -1.04 16.29
CA ARG A 49 1.90 -1.44 15.90
C ARG A 49 2.72 -1.81 17.13
N ASP A 50 2.48 -3.00 17.67
CA ASP A 50 3.14 -3.52 18.88
C ASP A 50 3.62 -4.96 18.70
N ALA A 51 4.22 -5.52 19.75
CA ALA A 51 4.82 -6.87 19.72
C ALA A 51 3.82 -7.99 19.38
N ASN A 52 2.51 -7.75 19.49
CA ASN A 52 1.46 -8.72 19.17
C ASN A 52 0.95 -8.58 17.73
N PHE A 53 1.47 -7.64 16.94
CA PHE A 53 1.02 -7.44 15.57
C PHE A 53 1.27 -8.69 14.72
N PRO A 54 0.27 -9.19 13.98
CA PRO A 54 0.37 -10.46 13.25
C PRO A 54 1.11 -10.30 11.91
N ILE A 55 2.42 -10.07 11.98
CA ILE A 55 3.30 -9.78 10.83
C ILE A 55 3.22 -10.87 9.76
N ASP A 56 3.24 -12.15 10.15
CA ASP A 56 3.19 -13.26 9.18
C ASP A 56 1.85 -13.29 8.43
N SER A 57 0.75 -13.01 9.12
CA SER A 57 -0.57 -12.91 8.49
C SER A 57 -0.66 -11.73 7.53
N LEU A 58 -0.03 -10.61 7.87
CA LEU A 58 0.09 -9.44 6.99
C LEU A 58 0.83 -9.82 5.70
N PHE A 59 2.00 -10.46 5.80
CA PHE A 59 2.77 -10.87 4.63
C PHE A 59 2.05 -11.91 3.79
N LEU A 60 1.44 -12.93 4.40
CA LEU A 60 0.63 -13.92 3.68
C LEU A 60 -0.54 -13.29 2.94
N THR A 61 -1.16 -12.26 3.51
CA THR A 61 -2.25 -11.52 2.85
C THR A 61 -1.74 -10.77 1.63
N ILE A 62 -0.61 -10.06 1.76
CA ILE A 62 0.01 -9.36 0.63
C ILE A 62 0.37 -10.33 -0.49
N GLU A 63 0.96 -11.48 -0.16
CA GLU A 63 1.34 -12.51 -1.13
C GLU A 63 0.13 -13.07 -1.89
N LYS A 64 -1.00 -13.29 -1.21
CA LYS A 64 -2.25 -13.73 -1.86
C LYS A 64 -2.77 -12.70 -2.85
N GLU A 65 -2.79 -11.42 -2.47
CA GLU A 65 -3.20 -10.34 -3.36
C GLU A 65 -2.27 -10.27 -4.59
N LEU A 66 -0.95 -10.32 -4.38
CA LEU A 66 0.03 -10.32 -5.48
C LEU A 66 -0.13 -11.51 -6.43
N LYS A 67 -0.34 -12.72 -5.88
CA LYS A 67 -0.58 -13.94 -6.67
C LYS A 67 -1.86 -13.87 -7.49
N SER A 68 -2.86 -13.13 -7.02
CA SER A 68 -4.09 -12.83 -7.78
C SER A 68 -3.91 -11.75 -8.86
N GLY A 69 -2.68 -11.26 -9.07
CA GLY A 69 -2.36 -10.21 -10.05
C GLY A 69 -2.62 -8.79 -9.53
N LYS A 70 -3.17 -8.63 -8.32
CA LYS A 70 -3.43 -7.33 -7.71
C LYS A 70 -2.16 -6.72 -7.12
N LYS A 71 -2.25 -5.43 -6.79
CA LYS A 71 -1.21 -4.67 -6.09
C LYS A 71 -1.72 -4.29 -4.71
N VAL A 72 -0.82 -4.08 -3.76
CA VAL A 72 -1.20 -3.70 -2.39
C VAL A 72 -0.60 -2.35 -2.09
N ILE A 73 -1.38 -1.44 -1.52
CA ILE A 73 -0.88 -0.17 -1.01
C ILE A 73 -0.48 -0.39 0.45
N ILE A 74 0.69 0.09 0.82
CA ILE A 74 1.26 -0.07 2.17
C ILE A 74 1.76 1.27 2.69
N SER A 75 1.53 1.52 3.96
CA SER A 75 2.07 2.68 4.66
C SER A 75 3.40 2.28 5.31
N LEU A 76 4.48 3.01 5.04
CA LEU A 76 5.80 2.74 5.61
C LEU A 76 6.37 4.00 6.27
N PRO A 77 7.20 3.84 7.32
CA PRO A 77 7.87 4.97 7.95
C PRO A 77 8.76 5.72 6.94
N SER A 78 8.89 7.02 7.15
CA SER A 78 9.73 7.95 6.41
C SER A 78 10.21 9.07 7.34
N ASP A 79 11.21 9.84 6.93
CA ASP A 79 11.82 10.90 7.77
C ASP A 79 10.81 11.92 8.32
N SER A 80 9.69 12.13 7.62
CA SER A 80 8.64 13.08 7.98
C SER A 80 7.33 12.43 8.45
N GLY A 81 7.39 11.16 8.89
CA GLY A 81 6.24 10.41 9.38
C GLY A 81 5.99 9.17 8.54
N TRP A 82 4.86 9.12 7.83
CA TRP A 82 4.47 7.94 7.04
C TRP A 82 4.31 8.28 5.56
N HIS A 83 4.80 7.37 4.72
CA HIS A 83 4.72 7.50 3.28
C HIS A 83 4.09 6.26 2.65
N MET A 84 3.24 6.48 1.66
CA MET A 84 2.50 5.40 0.99
C MET A 84 3.34 4.83 -0.15
N TYR A 85 3.41 3.51 -0.21
CA TYR A 85 4.03 2.76 -1.30
C TYR A 85 3.02 1.79 -1.90
N VAL A 86 3.31 1.29 -3.09
CA VAL A 86 2.63 0.13 -3.68
C VAL A 86 3.61 -1.02 -3.76
N ILE A 87 3.24 -2.12 -3.10
CA ILE A 87 3.88 -3.41 -3.28
C ILE A 87 3.50 -3.93 -4.67
N TYR A 88 4.51 -4.03 -5.53
CA TYR A 88 4.32 -4.36 -6.93
C TYR A 88 4.48 -5.83 -7.24
N LYS A 89 5.50 -6.46 -6.64
CA LYS A 89 5.81 -7.88 -6.82
C LYS A 89 6.61 -8.42 -5.65
N GLN A 90 6.61 -9.74 -5.55
CA GLN A 90 7.50 -10.51 -4.70
C GLN A 90 8.72 -10.97 -5.51
N THR A 91 9.90 -10.94 -4.91
CA THR A 91 11.14 -11.49 -5.48
C THR A 91 11.24 -13.00 -5.24
N PRO A 92 12.11 -13.73 -5.96
CA PRO A 92 12.26 -15.18 -5.78
C PRO A 92 12.65 -15.62 -4.35
N ASP A 93 13.40 -14.78 -3.64
CA ASP A 93 13.78 -14.95 -2.22
C ASP A 93 12.66 -14.54 -1.24
N GLY A 94 11.52 -14.07 -1.76
CA GLY A 94 10.32 -13.84 -0.98
C GLY A 94 10.14 -12.41 -0.44
N GLU A 95 11.04 -11.48 -0.73
CA GLU A 95 10.93 -10.07 -0.34
C GLU A 95 9.97 -9.29 -1.26
N PHE A 96 9.44 -8.17 -0.80
CA PHE A 96 8.54 -7.32 -1.57
C PHE A 96 9.28 -6.11 -2.16
N ILE A 97 9.06 -5.89 -3.45
CA ILE A 97 9.48 -4.66 -4.13
C ILE A 97 8.34 -3.67 -4.10
N SER A 98 8.59 -2.54 -3.45
CA SER A 98 7.62 -1.47 -3.25
C SER A 98 8.04 -0.21 -3.99
N TYR A 99 7.09 0.45 -4.65
CA TYR A 99 7.32 1.68 -5.39
C TYR A 99 6.57 2.84 -4.75
N SER A 100 7.13 4.03 -4.80
CA SER A 100 6.39 5.26 -4.60
C SER A 100 6.87 6.34 -5.56
N LYS A 101 6.13 7.44 -5.63
CA LYS A 101 6.48 8.65 -6.36
C LYS A 101 6.57 9.82 -5.39
N GLN A 102 7.74 10.43 -5.32
CA GLN A 102 7.96 11.70 -4.67
C GLN A 102 8.29 12.73 -5.75
N TRP A 103 7.30 13.56 -6.10
CA TRP A 103 7.39 14.46 -7.25
C TRP A 103 7.75 13.70 -8.54
N SER A 104 8.85 14.06 -9.20
CA SER A 104 9.37 13.39 -10.39
C SER A 104 10.10 12.06 -10.07
N HIS A 105 10.60 11.90 -8.84
CA HIS A 105 11.46 10.77 -8.46
C HIS A 105 10.63 9.52 -8.15
N THR A 106 11.10 8.38 -8.67
CA THR A 106 10.59 7.06 -8.30
C THR A 106 11.40 6.53 -7.13
N LEU A 107 10.73 6.30 -6.00
CA LEU A 107 11.31 5.60 -4.86
C LEU A 107 11.09 4.10 -5.05
N ILE A 108 12.13 3.30 -4.83
CA ILE A 108 12.07 1.83 -4.95
C ILE A 108 12.65 1.24 -3.66
N LEU A 109 11.84 0.50 -2.93
CA LEU A 109 12.25 -0.25 -1.76
C LEU A 109 12.30 -1.74 -2.09
N ARG A 110 13.38 -2.38 -1.64
CA ARG A 110 13.65 -3.82 -1.85
C ARG A 110 13.82 -4.58 -0.54
N ASN A 111 13.42 -3.99 0.58
CA ASN A 111 13.52 -4.52 1.93
C ASN A 111 12.23 -4.22 2.74
N THR A 112 11.08 -4.30 2.07
CA THR A 112 9.78 -3.90 2.66
C THR A 112 9.45 -4.73 3.90
N LYS A 113 9.67 -6.05 3.88
CA LYS A 113 9.39 -6.92 5.03
C LYS A 113 10.27 -6.54 6.23
N GLU A 114 11.53 -6.21 6.00
CA GLU A 114 12.44 -5.73 7.04
C GLU A 114 11.93 -4.45 7.71
N ILE A 115 11.50 -3.47 6.91
CA ILE A 115 10.95 -2.20 7.42
C ILE A 115 9.71 -2.46 8.28
N VAL A 116 8.76 -3.26 7.80
CA VAL A 116 7.54 -3.59 8.54
C VAL A 116 7.85 -4.27 9.86
N LYS A 117 8.83 -5.18 9.89
CA LYS A 117 9.28 -5.83 11.14
C LYS A 117 9.85 -4.83 12.13
N LYS A 118 10.68 -3.88 11.68
CA LYS A 118 11.30 -2.87 12.56
C LYS A 118 10.29 -1.96 13.26
N VAL A 119 9.14 -1.70 12.63
CA VAL A 119 8.08 -0.86 13.21
C VAL A 119 6.93 -1.66 13.82
N ASN A 120 7.08 -2.98 13.98
CA ASN A 120 6.04 -3.85 14.54
C ASN A 120 4.70 -3.78 13.80
N GLY A 121 4.74 -3.71 12.47
CA GLY A 121 3.54 -3.80 11.64
C GLY A 121 3.12 -2.51 10.96
N THR A 122 2.07 -2.63 10.14
CA THR A 122 1.49 -1.51 9.40
C THR A 122 0.14 -1.90 8.81
N ASP A 123 -0.70 -0.90 8.56
CA ASP A 123 -1.90 -1.03 7.76
C ASP A 123 -1.54 -1.28 6.29
N ILE A 124 -2.40 -2.02 5.60
CA ILE A 124 -2.39 -2.11 4.15
C ILE A 124 -3.77 -1.75 3.61
N MET A 125 -3.78 -1.38 2.34
CA MET A 125 -4.98 -1.12 1.58
C MET A 125 -4.97 -2.01 0.33
N THR A 126 -6.07 -2.74 0.16
CA THR A 126 -6.36 -3.59 -0.99
C THR A 126 -7.47 -2.97 -1.81
N TYR A 127 -7.70 -3.46 -3.02
CA TYR A 127 -8.78 -2.97 -3.84
C TYR A 127 -9.44 -4.06 -4.69
N SER A 128 -10.68 -3.81 -5.06
CA SER A 128 -11.42 -4.55 -6.07
C SER A 128 -11.82 -3.61 -7.20
N ILE A 129 -11.75 -4.11 -8.43
CA ILE A 129 -12.22 -3.41 -9.62
C ILE A 129 -13.58 -4.00 -9.95
N ASN A 130 -14.63 -3.22 -9.82
CA ASN A 130 -15.96 -3.60 -10.25
C ASN A 130 -16.02 -3.32 -11.77
N LYS A 131 -15.88 -4.37 -12.58
CA LYS A 131 -16.14 -4.25 -14.02
C LYS A 131 -17.62 -3.96 -14.21
N LYS A 132 -17.95 -2.76 -14.69
CA LYS A 132 -19.23 -2.52 -15.38
C LYS A 132 -19.17 -3.14 -16.77
#